data_AF-A0A498E8J5-F1
#
_entry.id   AF-A0A498E8J5-F1
#
_cell.length_a   1.000
_cell.length_b   1.000
_cell.length_c   1.000
_cell.angle_alpha   90.00
_cell.angle_beta   90.00
_cell.angle_gamma   90.00
#
_symmetry.space_group_name_H-M   'P 1'
#
loop_
_entity.id
_entity.type
_entity.pdbx_description
1 polymer ?
#
loop_
_entity_poly.entity_id
_entity_poly.type
_entity_poly.pdbx_seq_one_letter_code
_entity_poly.pdbx_strand_id
1 'polypeptide(L)'
;MSGELLSGLSIPDDADAEEAAAIAAAVGAHLHDQSVAAAAAAAGDGEETWNEERWRYAGRLESVTGCGHRVPSGAPTDAWAASGRVDRF
;
A
#
# COMPACT_ATOMS: atom_id res chain seq x y z
N MET A 1 -12.53 9.45 -16.38
CA MET A 1 -11.38 9.71 -15.49
C MET A 1 -10.03 9.50 -16.20
N SER A 2 -9.83 8.46 -17.01
CA SER A 2 -8.54 8.23 -17.70
C SER A 2 -8.10 9.35 -18.65
N GLY A 3 -9.03 10.08 -19.28
CA GLY A 3 -8.70 11.22 -20.16
C GLY A 3 -8.15 12.46 -19.43
N GLU A 4 -8.52 12.67 -18.17
CA GLU A 4 -8.06 13.83 -17.37
C GLU A 4 -6.66 13.58 -16.79
N LEU A 5 -6.34 12.32 -16.43
CA LEU A 5 -5.00 11.91 -16.01
C LEU A 5 -3.97 11.99 -17.16
N LEU A 6 -4.38 11.61 -18.38
CA LEU A 6 -3.53 11.76 -19.57
C LEU A 6 -3.30 13.23 -19.93
N SER A 7 -4.22 14.13 -19.58
CA SER A 7 -4.07 15.57 -19.82
C SER A 7 -2.99 16.21 -18.94
N GLY A 8 -2.59 15.56 -17.83
CA GLY A 8 -1.51 16.02 -16.95
C GLY A 8 -0.13 15.41 -17.26
N LEU A 9 -0.06 14.39 -18.13
CA LEU A 9 1.20 13.75 -18.50
C LEU A 9 1.74 14.38 -19.79
N SER A 10 2.67 15.31 -19.64
CA SER A 10 3.35 15.99 -20.74
C SER A 10 4.86 15.92 -20.56
N ILE A 11 5.58 15.83 -21.68
CA ILE A 11 7.03 16.05 -21.69
C ILE A 11 7.26 17.56 -21.84
N PRO A 12 8.12 18.18 -21.01
CA PRO A 12 8.46 19.59 -21.17
C PRO A 12 9.03 19.89 -22.56
N ASP A 13 8.68 21.02 -23.15
CA ASP A 13 9.13 21.40 -24.50
C ASP A 13 10.66 21.60 -24.60
N ASP A 14 11.30 21.97 -23.48
CA ASP A 14 12.76 22.16 -23.39
C ASP A 14 13.52 20.88 -23.00
N ALA A 15 12.82 19.75 -22.78
CA ALA A 15 13.48 18.51 -22.38
C ALA A 15 14.30 17.92 -23.54
N ASP A 16 15.57 17.63 -23.28
CA ASP A 16 16.39 16.94 -24.26
C ASP A 16 16.05 15.43 -24.32
N ALA A 17 16.66 14.73 -25.27
CA ALA A 17 16.37 13.31 -25.50
C ALA A 17 16.75 12.41 -24.31
N GLU A 18 17.79 12.76 -23.55
CA GLU A 18 18.21 12.02 -22.37
C GLU A 18 17.21 12.26 -21.23
N GLU A 19 16.81 13.52 -21.02
CA GLU A 19 15.81 13.88 -20.01
C GLU A 19 14.44 13.25 -20.30
N ALA A 20 13.99 13.29 -21.56
CA ALA A 20 12.74 12.64 -21.99
C ALA A 20 12.81 11.11 -21.77
N ALA A 21 13.96 10.49 -22.03
CA ALA A 21 14.17 9.07 -21.77
C ALA A 21 14.14 8.74 -20.27
N ALA A 22 14.73 9.59 -19.43
CA ALA A 22 14.72 9.43 -17.99
C ALA A 22 13.28 9.52 -17.42
N ILE A 23 12.49 10.47 -17.91
CA ILE A 23 11.07 10.61 -17.54
C ILE A 23 10.28 9.35 -17.94
N ALA A 24 10.44 8.89 -19.19
CA ALA A 24 9.77 7.68 -19.67
C ALA A 24 10.16 6.44 -18.86
N ALA A 25 11.44 6.31 -18.49
CA ALA A 25 11.94 5.21 -17.66
C ALA A 25 11.33 5.24 -16.25
N ALA A 26 11.27 6.42 -15.61
CA ALA A 26 10.70 6.57 -14.27
C ALA A 26 9.20 6.23 -14.24
N VAL A 27 8.43 6.74 -15.21
CA VAL A 27 7.00 6.42 -15.33
C VAL A 27 6.80 4.94 -15.64
N GLY A 28 7.58 4.37 -16.55
CA GLY A 28 7.53 2.94 -16.89
C GLY A 28 7.82 2.04 -15.69
N ALA A 29 8.84 2.36 -14.90
CA ALA A 29 9.16 1.63 -13.67
C ALA A 29 8.00 1.69 -12.66
N HIS A 30 7.41 2.87 -12.45
CA HIS A 30 6.29 3.02 -11.54
C HIS A 30 5.05 2.22 -11.97
N LEU A 31 4.73 2.20 -13.27
CA LEU A 31 3.62 1.39 -13.81
C LEU A 31 3.90 -0.10 -13.69
N HIS A 32 5.15 -0.52 -13.92
CA HIS A 32 5.56 -1.91 -13.73
C HIS A 32 5.39 -2.34 -12.27
N ASP A 33 5.87 -1.54 -11.32
CA ASP A 33 5.73 -1.83 -9.88
C ASP A 33 4.26 -1.94 -9.47
N GLN A 34 3.39 -1.05 -9.96
CA GLN A 34 1.94 -1.15 -9.74
C GLN A 34 1.36 -2.46 -10.30
N SER A 35 1.80 -2.87 -11.50
CA SER A 35 1.33 -4.12 -12.10
C SER A 35 1.76 -5.36 -11.31
N VAL A 36 2.99 -5.35 -10.78
CA VAL A 36 3.51 -6.42 -9.92
C VAL A 36 2.77 -6.46 -8.59
N ALA A 37 2.53 -5.31 -7.96
CA ALA A 37 1.76 -5.22 -6.72
C ALA A 37 0.31 -5.70 -6.91
N ALA A 38 -0.34 -5.32 -8.02
CA ALA A 38 -1.68 -5.78 -8.34
C ALA A 38 -1.73 -7.30 -8.59
N ALA A 39 -0.74 -7.85 -9.29
CA ALA A 39 -0.64 -9.30 -9.51
C ALA A 39 -0.40 -10.06 -8.20
N ALA A 40 0.43 -9.52 -7.30
CA ALA A 40 0.64 -10.10 -5.97
C ALA A 40 -0.64 -10.07 -5.12
N ALA A 41 -1.38 -8.96 -5.14
CA ALA A 41 -2.66 -8.84 -4.45
C ALA A 41 -3.69 -9.86 -4.97
N ALA A 42 -3.80 -10.02 -6.29
CA ALA A 42 -4.68 -11.02 -6.91
C ALA A 42 -4.24 -12.47 -6.66
N ALA A 43 -2.96 -12.72 -6.39
CA ALA A 43 -2.48 -14.05 -5.98
C ALA A 43 -2.75 -14.34 -4.48
N GLY A 44 -3.04 -13.30 -3.69
CA GLY A 44 -3.32 -13.34 -2.26
C GLY A 44 -4.80 -13.48 -1.89
N ASP A 45 -5.63 -14.13 -2.72
CA ASP A 45 -7.08 -14.35 -2.52
C ASP A 45 -7.43 -15.32 -1.36
N GLY A 46 -6.58 -15.43 -0.33
CA GLY A 46 -7.05 -15.83 0.99
C GLY A 46 -7.53 -14.57 1.68
N GLU A 47 -8.80 -14.50 2.09
CA GLU A 47 -9.29 -13.38 2.89
C GLU A 47 -8.28 -13.10 4.01
N GLU A 48 -7.53 -12.00 3.93
CA GLU A 48 -6.56 -11.69 4.96
C GLU A 48 -7.37 -11.55 6.24
N THR A 49 -7.10 -12.44 7.20
CA THR A 49 -7.81 -12.43 8.46
C THR A 49 -6.83 -12.33 9.60
N TRP A 50 -7.28 -11.63 10.62
CA TRP A 50 -6.63 -11.55 11.91
C TRP A 50 -6.46 -12.91 12.63
N ASN A 51 -6.95 -14.03 12.09
CA ASN A 51 -6.90 -15.34 12.75
C ASN A 51 -5.48 -15.80 13.09
N GLU A 52 -4.54 -15.60 12.17
CA GLU A 52 -3.16 -16.07 12.34
C GLU A 52 -2.26 -14.99 12.98
N GLU A 53 -2.59 -13.72 12.79
CA GLU A 53 -1.73 -12.60 13.18
C GLU A 53 -2.12 -11.89 14.48
N ARG A 54 -3.32 -12.15 15.01
CA ARG A 54 -3.87 -11.45 16.19
C ARG A 54 -2.94 -11.45 17.39
N TRP A 55 -2.31 -12.59 17.66
CA TRP A 55 -1.42 -12.74 18.81
C TRP A 55 -0.12 -11.97 18.63
N ARG A 56 0.44 -12.01 17.42
CA ARG A 56 1.67 -11.30 17.09
C ARG A 56 1.45 -9.79 17.18
N TYR A 57 0.31 -9.30 16.70
CA TYR A 57 -0.02 -7.88 16.76
C TYR A 57 -0.33 -7.42 18.20
N ALA A 58 -1.09 -8.20 18.98
CA ALA A 58 -1.35 -7.87 20.39
C ALA A 58 -0.04 -7.72 21.20
N GLY A 59 0.95 -8.60 20.97
CA GLY A 59 2.27 -8.47 21.60
C GLY A 59 3.04 -7.22 21.17
N ARG A 60 2.96 -6.83 19.89
CA ARG A 60 3.53 -5.55 19.43
C ARG A 60 2.83 -4.36 20.08
N LEU A 61 1.49 -4.40 20.17
CA LEU A 61 0.72 -3.33 20.79
C LEU A 61 1.08 -3.17 22.27
N GLU A 62 1.25 -4.29 23.00
CA GLU A 62 1.72 -4.28 24.38
C GLU A 62 3.11 -3.66 24.52
N SER A 63 4.05 -4.00 23.63
CA SER A 63 5.42 -3.44 23.70
C SER A 63 5.50 -1.92 23.49
N VAL A 64 4.54 -1.35 22.74
CA VAL A 64 4.53 0.08 22.40
C VAL A 64 3.65 0.87 23.37
N THR A 65 2.48 0.34 23.70
CA THR A 65 1.45 1.06 24.47
C THR A 65 1.39 0.63 25.94
N GLY A 66 2.01 -0.48 26.31
CA GLY A 66 1.85 -1.13 27.61
C GLY A 66 0.52 -1.89 27.76
N CYS A 67 -0.32 -1.94 26.72
CA CYS A 67 -1.61 -2.64 26.74
C CYS A 67 -1.75 -3.57 25.53
N GLY A 68 -1.82 -4.88 25.77
CA GLY A 68 -2.03 -5.89 24.74
C GLY A 68 -3.51 -6.15 24.47
N HIS A 69 -4.17 -5.32 23.65
CA HIS A 69 -5.53 -5.60 23.18
C HIS A 69 -5.56 -6.53 21.96
N ARG A 70 -6.58 -7.39 21.86
CA ARG A 70 -6.79 -8.25 20.68
C ARG A 70 -7.58 -7.53 19.61
N VAL A 71 -7.06 -7.52 18.40
CA VAL A 71 -7.76 -6.91 17.25
C VAL A 71 -9.09 -7.62 16.98
N PRO A 72 -10.23 -6.91 16.88
CA PRO A 72 -11.50 -7.50 16.46
C PRO A 72 -11.42 -8.11 15.06
N SER A 73 -12.18 -9.17 14.78
CA SER A 73 -12.18 -9.84 13.46
C SER A 73 -12.62 -8.95 12.30
N GLY A 74 -13.38 -7.88 12.57
CA GLY A 74 -13.81 -6.88 11.58
C GLY A 74 -12.90 -5.66 11.46
N ALA A 75 -11.74 -5.64 12.13
CA ALA A 75 -10.77 -4.56 11.94
C ALA A 75 -10.02 -4.74 10.61
N PRO A 76 -9.54 -3.65 9.99
CA PRO A 76 -8.66 -3.73 8.82
C PRO A 76 -7.47 -4.66 9.13
N THR A 77 -7.12 -5.54 8.19
CA THR A 77 -5.99 -6.49 8.35
C THR A 77 -4.63 -5.87 8.10
N ASP A 78 -4.60 -4.72 7.41
CA ASP A 78 -3.42 -3.87 7.39
C ASP A 78 -3.09 -3.35 8.80
N ALA A 79 -1.88 -3.67 9.26
CA ALA A 79 -1.41 -3.32 10.60
C ALA A 79 -1.33 -1.80 10.82
N TRP A 80 -1.13 -1.00 9.78
CA TRP A 80 -1.09 0.46 9.87
C TRP A 80 -2.49 1.04 10.12
N ALA A 81 -3.48 0.62 9.32
CA ALA A 81 -4.87 0.99 9.46
C ALA A 81 -5.47 0.48 10.79
N ALA A 82 -5.06 -0.70 11.26
CA ALA A 82 -5.44 -1.22 12.56
C ALA A 82 -4.85 -0.38 13.70
N SER A 83 -3.58 0.02 13.60
CA SER A 83 -2.91 0.84 14.63
C SER A 83 -3.58 2.20 14.82
N GLY A 84 -4.16 2.78 13.76
CA GLY A 84 -4.97 4.01 13.87
C GLY A 84 -6.32 3.84 14.59
N ARG A 85 -6.72 2.61 14.93
CA ARG A 85 -8.01 2.29 15.57
C ARG A 85 -7.87 1.59 16.92
N VAL A 86 -6.68 1.59 17.51
CA VAL A 86 -6.38 0.89 18.77
C VAL A 86 -7.25 1.30 19.96
N ASP A 87 -7.75 2.54 19.96
CA ASP A 87 -8.73 3.03 20.95
C ASP A 87 -10.09 2.28 20.89
N ARG A 88 -10.40 1.65 19.74
CA ARG A 88 -11.63 0.88 19.53
C ARG A 88 -11.44 -0.62 19.65
N PHE A 89 -10.23 -1.08 20.00
CA PHE A 89 -9.94 -2.48 20.22
C PHE A 89 -10.37 -2.87 21.61
#